data_AF-A0A7S2NXF6-F1
#
_entry.id   AF-A0A7S2NXF6-F1
#
_cell.length_a   1.000
_cell.length_b   1.000
_cell.length_c   1.000
_cell.angle_alpha   90.00
_cell.angle_beta   90.00
_cell.angle_gamma   90.00
#
_symmetry.space_group_name_H-M   'P 1'
#
loop_
_entity.id
_entity.type
_entity.pdbx_description
1 polymer ?
#
loop_
_entity_poly.entity_id
_entity_poly.type
_entity_poly.pdbx_seq_one_letter_code
_entity_poly.pdbx_strand_id
1 'polypeptide(L)'
;GPNAWRVRLAMSRLPGRPLFDVLEGRAMGRSLDDGRAGAAGARRRRDFACQSARELLLQLCPAMELLSAQAYHRDAHARNILVDDRGSGASPRLAFGLVDFGLAVDS
;
A
#
# COMPACT_ATOMS: atom_id res chain seq x y z
N GLY A 1 -39.87 -6.19 0.15
CA GLY A 1 -38.93 -7.33 0.16
C GLY A 1 -37.76 -7.03 -0.77
N PRO A 2 -36.91 -8.01 -1.09
CA PRO A 2 -35.47 -8.03 -1.45
C PRO A 2 -34.92 -7.10 -2.56
N ASN A 3 -35.40 -5.85 -2.68
CA ASN A 3 -34.93 -4.84 -3.65
C ASN A 3 -33.64 -4.14 -3.19
N ALA A 4 -32.62 -4.92 -2.81
CA ALA A 4 -31.28 -4.38 -2.65
C ALA A 4 -30.71 -4.11 -4.05
N TRP A 5 -30.44 -2.85 -4.35
CA TRP A 5 -29.74 -2.44 -5.57
C TRP A 5 -28.39 -3.17 -5.63
N ARG A 6 -28.31 -4.19 -6.49
CA ARG A 6 -27.08 -4.97 -6.71
C ARG A 6 -26.34 -4.41 -7.91
N VAL A 7 -25.58 -3.34 -7.68
CA VAL A 7 -24.62 -2.85 -8.68
C VAL A 7 -23.36 -3.70 -8.56
N ARG A 8 -22.91 -4.29 -9.67
CA ARG A 8 -21.62 -4.99 -9.76
C ARG A 8 -20.63 -4.13 -10.52
N LEU A 9 -19.52 -3.81 -9.88
CA LEU A 9 -18.40 -3.10 -10.50
C LEU A 9 -17.28 -4.11 -10.79
N ALA A 10 -16.85 -4.18 -12.04
CA ALA A 10 -15.66 -4.95 -12.43
C ALA A 10 -14.50 -3.98 -12.62
N MET A 11 -13.39 -4.24 -11.94
CA MET A 11 -12.16 -3.45 -12.03
C MET A 11 -10.97 -4.36 -12.35
N SER A 12 -9.92 -3.80 -12.91
CA SER A 12 -8.64 -4.49 -13.05
C SER A 12 -8.09 -4.85 -11.68
N ARG A 13 -7.66 -6.10 -11.51
CA ARG A 13 -7.00 -6.53 -10.26
C ARG A 13 -5.63 -5.88 -10.17
N LEU A 14 -5.42 -5.02 -9.17
CA LEU A 14 -4.10 -4.51 -8.85
C LEU A 14 -3.30 -5.54 -8.03
N PRO A 15 -2.02 -5.78 -8.35
CA PRO A 15 -1.16 -6.66 -7.57
C PRO A 15 -0.79 -6.02 -6.23
N GLY A 16 -0.29 -6.85 -5.31
CA GLY A 16 0.17 -6.42 -4.00
C GLY A 16 -0.83 -6.71 -2.89
N ARG A 17 -0.55 -6.13 -1.73
CA ARG A 17 -1.30 -6.31 -0.47
C ARG A 17 -1.50 -4.97 0.23
N PRO A 18 -2.48 -4.81 1.13
CA PRO A 18 -2.68 -3.56 1.84
C PRO A 18 -1.40 -3.11 2.58
N LEU A 19 -1.04 -1.84 2.43
CA LEU A 19 0.10 -1.21 3.09
C LEU A 19 -0.07 -1.28 4.61
N PHE A 20 -1.30 -1.21 5.10
CA PHE A 20 -1.62 -1.42 6.52
C PHE A 20 -1.06 -2.74 7.07
N ASP A 21 -1.29 -3.87 6.38
CA ASP A 21 -0.80 -5.18 6.82
C ASP A 21 0.74 -5.27 6.82
N VAL A 22 1.37 -4.52 5.91
CA VAL A 22 2.83 -4.40 5.83
C VAL A 22 3.38 -3.57 6.98
N LEU A 23 2.73 -2.46 7.33
CA LEU A 23 3.12 -1.59 8.44
C LEU A 23 2.91 -2.25 9.81
N GLU A 24 1.86 -3.06 9.98
CA GLU A 24 1.62 -3.84 11.19
C GLU A 24 2.52 -5.07 11.32
N GLY A 25 3.45 -5.30 10.37
CA GLY A 25 4.37 -6.43 10.39
C GLY A 25 3.69 -7.79 10.12
N ARG A 26 2.42 -7.79 9.70
CA ARG A 26 1.64 -9.01 9.45
C ARG A 26 1.97 -9.67 8.12
N ALA A 27 2.61 -8.94 7.20
CA ALA A 27 2.69 -9.37 5.80
C ALA A 27 4.11 -9.42 5.22
N MET A 28 5.06 -8.63 5.72
CA MET A 28 6.46 -8.80 5.31
C MET A 28 7.08 -9.97 6.08
N GLY A 29 7.04 -11.17 5.50
CA GLY A 29 7.84 -12.32 5.94
C GLY A 29 9.36 -12.10 5.82
N ARG A 30 9.80 -10.88 5.46
CA ARG A 30 11.14 -10.41 5.80
C ARG A 30 11.12 -10.07 7.28
N SER A 31 11.72 -10.93 8.08
CA SER A 31 12.23 -10.55 9.38
C SER A 31 13.11 -9.30 9.17
N LEU A 32 12.56 -8.10 9.36
CA LEU A 32 13.39 -6.93 9.72
C LEU A 32 14.14 -7.20 11.05
N ASP A 33 13.75 -8.29 11.72
CA ASP A 33 14.42 -9.06 12.76
C ASP A 33 15.20 -10.28 12.20
N ASP A 34 16.07 -10.11 11.21
CA ASP A 34 17.17 -11.06 10.97
C ASP A 34 18.15 -11.02 12.15
N GLY A 35 17.69 -11.30 13.38
CA GLY A 35 18.45 -11.58 14.61
C GLY A 35 19.49 -10.55 15.08
N ARG A 36 19.75 -9.48 14.34
CA ARG A 36 20.82 -8.51 14.59
C ARG A 36 20.24 -7.32 15.33
N ALA A 37 19.75 -7.58 16.56
CA ALA A 37 19.41 -6.55 17.52
C ALA A 37 20.66 -5.70 17.79
N GLY A 38 20.72 -4.50 17.20
CA GLY A 38 21.86 -3.59 17.29
C GLY A 38 21.71 -2.36 16.38
N ALA A 39 22.56 -1.35 16.57
CA ALA A 39 22.48 -0.06 15.88
C ALA A 39 22.46 -0.17 14.34
N ALA A 40 23.16 -1.17 13.78
CA ALA A 40 23.18 -1.43 12.33
C ALA A 40 21.83 -1.93 11.79
N GLY A 41 21.07 -2.70 12.57
CA GLY A 41 19.72 -3.14 12.20
C GLY A 41 18.72 -1.97 12.24
N ALA A 42 18.82 -1.13 13.28
CA ALA A 42 17.98 0.07 13.40
C ALA A 42 18.21 1.06 12.25
N ARG A 43 19.48 1.30 11.86
CA ARG A 43 19.81 2.15 10.70
C ARG A 43 19.20 1.62 9.41
N ARG A 44 19.37 0.33 9.10
CA ARG A 44 18.79 -0.28 7.90
C ARG A 44 17.26 -0.19 7.85
N ARG A 45 16.58 -0.39 8.98
CA ARG A 45 15.12 -0.22 9.06
C ARG A 45 14.70 1.22 8.78
N ARG A 46 15.42 2.20 9.34
CA ARG A 46 15.16 3.62 9.08
C ARG A 46 15.37 3.97 7.62
N ASP A 47 16.49 3.54 7.04
CA ASP A 47 16.82 3.81 5.65
C ASP A 47 15.77 3.19 4.71
N PHE A 48 15.36 1.96 4.99
CA PHE A 48 14.28 1.28 4.26
C PHE A 48 12.95 2.02 4.39
N ALA A 49 12.58 2.49 5.59
CA ALA A 49 11.35 3.25 5.80
C ALA A 49 11.37 4.59 5.03
N CYS A 50 12.48 5.33 5.09
CA CYS A 50 12.65 6.58 4.33
C CYS A 50 12.57 6.35 2.82
N GLN A 51 13.25 5.32 2.32
CA GLN A 51 13.19 4.97 0.90
C GLN A 51 11.77 4.57 0.48
N SER A 52 11.09 3.75 1.29
CA SER A 52 9.71 3.32 1.01
C SER A 52 8.74 4.48 0.98
N ALA A 53 8.84 5.41 1.93
CA ALA A 53 8.02 6.62 1.96
C ALA A 53 8.28 7.51 0.74
N ARG A 54 9.55 7.66 0.33
CA ARG A 54 9.91 8.39 -0.88
C ARG A 54 9.29 7.76 -2.13
N GLU A 55 9.41 6.44 -2.30
CA GLU A 55 8.83 5.74 -3.45
C GLU A 55 7.30 5.84 -3.48
N LEU A 56 6.64 5.74 -2.32
CA LEU A 56 5.20 5.93 -2.21
C LEU A 56 4.76 7.31 -2.71
N LEU A 57 5.44 8.37 -2.24
CA LEU A 57 5.13 9.75 -2.64
C LEU A 57 5.38 9.98 -4.14
N LEU A 58 6.51 9.49 -4.66
CA LEU A 58 6.84 9.64 -6.07
C LEU A 58 5.83 8.94 -7.00
N GLN A 59 5.24 7.84 -6.56
CA GLN A 59 4.28 7.08 -7.35
C GLN A 59 2.85 7.62 -7.22
N LEU A 60 2.41 7.97 -6.01
CA LEU A 60 1.02 8.36 -5.77
C LEU A 60 0.75 9.86 -5.96
N CYS A 61 1.68 10.76 -5.64
CA CYS A 61 1.42 12.21 -5.71
C CYS A 61 1.02 12.68 -7.13
N PRO A 62 1.72 12.28 -8.21
CA PRO A 62 1.31 12.70 -9.57
C PRO A 62 -0.09 12.20 -9.95
N ALA A 63 -0.44 10.98 -9.54
CA ALA A 63 -1.78 10.43 -9.79
C ALA A 63 -2.85 11.19 -8.99
N MET A 64 -2.56 11.55 -7.74
CA MET A 64 -3.47 12.34 -6.89
C MET A 64 -3.65 13.77 -7.42
N GLU A 65 -2.59 14.39 -7.92
CA GLU A 65 -2.66 15.71 -8.54
C GLU A 65 -3.54 15.68 -9.79
N LEU A 66 -3.36 14.68 -10.67
CA LEU A 66 -4.22 14.49 -11.84
C LEU A 66 -5.69 14.27 -11.46
N LEU A 67 -5.95 13.44 -10.44
CA LEU A 67 -7.30 13.17 -9.96
C LEU A 67 -7.94 14.40 -9.32
N SER A 68 -7.17 15.26 -8.66
CA SER A 68 -7.69 16.42 -7.91
C SER A 68 -8.49 17.41 -8.78
N ALA A 69 -8.23 17.44 -10.09
CA ALA A 69 -9.00 18.24 -11.04
C ALA A 69 -10.44 17.74 -11.25
N GLN A 70 -10.73 16.47 -10.92
CA GLN A 70 -11.99 15.80 -11.25
C GLN A 70 -12.70 15.21 -10.02
N ALA A 71 -11.94 14.67 -9.06
CA ALA A 71 -12.48 13.96 -7.92
C ALA A 71 -11.53 14.01 -6.71
N TYR A 72 -12.11 14.00 -5.53
CA TYR A 72 -11.38 13.80 -4.28
C TYR A 72 -11.59 12.35 -3.83
N HIS A 73 -10.50 11.60 -3.63
CA HIS A 73 -10.56 10.21 -3.16
C HIS A 73 -11.18 10.08 -1.75
N ARG A 74 -11.08 11.12 -0.91
CA ARG A 74 -11.62 11.21 0.48
C ARG A 74 -11.16 10.16 1.49
N ASP A 75 -10.63 9.01 1.05
CA ASP A 75 -10.25 7.88 1.88
C ASP A 75 -8.85 7.34 1.52
N ALA A 76 -7.88 8.23 1.32
CA ALA A 76 -6.50 7.86 1.03
C ALA A 76 -5.74 7.37 2.29
N HIS A 77 -6.14 6.20 2.81
CA HIS A 77 -5.54 5.55 3.98
C HIS A 77 -4.68 4.34 3.59
N ALA A 78 -3.78 3.91 4.48
CA ALA A 78 -2.91 2.75 4.26
C ALA A 78 -3.65 1.43 3.95
N ARG A 79 -4.91 1.29 4.36
CA ARG A 79 -5.76 0.13 4.00
C ARG A 79 -6.16 0.10 2.51
N ASN A 80 -6.21 1.29 1.90
CA ASN A 80 -6.61 1.53 0.51
C ASN A 80 -5.38 1.70 -0.40
N ILE A 81 -4.17 1.57 0.15
CA ILE A 81 -2.94 1.57 -0.62
C ILE A 81 -2.44 0.13 -0.68
N LEU A 82 -2.26 -0.40 -1.88
CA LEU A 82 -1.60 -1.67 -2.11
C LEU A 82 -0.10 -1.47 -2.30
N VAL A 83 0.70 -2.39 -1.79
CA VAL A 83 2.14 -2.46 -2.01
C VAL A 83 2.53 -3.83 -2.55
N ASP A 84 3.33 -3.82 -3.60
CA ASP A 84 3.87 -4.98 -4.31
C ASP A 84 5.40 -4.86 -4.34
N ASP A 85 6.12 -5.81 -3.72
CA ASP A 85 7.59 -5.84 -3.80
C ASP A 85 8.01 -6.61 -5.05
N ARG A 86 8.41 -5.85 -6.08
CA ARG A 86 8.93 -6.39 -7.35
C ARG A 86 10.44 -6.55 -7.34
N GLY A 87 11.08 -6.33 -6.20
CA GLY A 87 12.51 -6.51 -6.03
C GLY A 87 12.90 -7.98 -5.85
N SER A 88 14.17 -8.29 -6.09
CA SER A 88 14.74 -9.58 -5.73
C SER A 88 15.70 -9.41 -4.54
N GLY A 89 15.63 -10.33 -3.57
CA GLY A 89 16.64 -10.43 -2.51
C GLY A 89 16.78 -9.19 -1.64
N ALA A 90 17.92 -8.49 -1.71
CA ALA A 90 18.26 -7.36 -0.83
C ALA A 90 17.87 -5.97 -1.40
N SER A 91 17.34 -5.91 -2.63
CA SER A 91 16.98 -4.66 -3.30
C SER A 91 15.47 -4.61 -3.58
N PRO A 92 14.66 -4.17 -2.60
CA PRO A 92 13.22 -4.05 -2.76
C PRO A 92 12.89 -3.02 -3.83
N ARG A 93 11.91 -3.33 -4.68
CA ARG A 93 11.37 -2.41 -5.69
C ARG A 93 9.88 -2.31 -5.49
N LEU A 94 9.49 -1.42 -4.58
CA LEU A 94 8.11 -1.28 -4.15
C LEU A 94 7.29 -0.56 -5.23
N ALA A 95 6.21 -1.20 -5.67
CA ALA A 95 5.18 -0.59 -6.48
C ALA A 95 3.95 -0.32 -5.60
N PHE A 96 3.42 0.90 -5.66
CA PHE A 96 2.27 1.33 -4.89
C PHE A 96 1.06 1.55 -5.81
N GLY A 97 -0.10 1.07 -5.36
CA GLY A 97 -1.38 1.29 -6.01
C GLY A 97 -2.39 1.85 -5.03
N LEU A 98 -3.33 2.66 -5.51
CA LEU A 98 -4.42 3.20 -4.72
C LEU A 98 -5.74 2.55 -5.17
N VAL A 99 -6.54 2.09 -4.22
CA VAL A 99 -7.84 1.46 -4.44
C VAL A 99 -8.89 2.11 -3.55
N ASP A 100 -10.11 2.27 -4.06
CA ASP A 100 -11.25 2.72 -3.24
C ASP A 100 -12.29 1.61 -3.15
N PHE A 101 -12.40 1.02 -1.97
CA PHE A 101 -13.41 0.03 -1.62
C PHE A 101 -14.43 0.59 -0.64
N GLY A 102 -14.63 1.91 -0.56
CA GLY A 102 -15.55 2.56 0.38
C GLY A 102 -17.00 2.06 0.33
N LEU A 103 -17.38 1.28 -0.69
CA LEU A 103 -18.68 0.62 -0.83
C LEU A 103 -18.63 -0.93 -0.72
N ALA A 104 -17.46 -1.53 -0.54
CA ALA A 104 -17.23 -2.98 -0.58
C ALA A 104 -16.87 -3.59 0.79
N VAL A 105 -17.33 -2.96 1.87
CA VAL A 105 -17.36 -3.54 3.21
C VAL A 105 -18.76 -4.10 3.46
N ASP A 106 -18.83 -5.34 3.94
CA ASP A 106 -20.09 -5.97 4.32
C ASP A 106 -20.84 -5.08 5.32
N SER A 107 -22.14 -4.87 5.06
CA SER A 107 -23.09 -4.24 5.97
C SER A 107 -23.96 -5.29 6.63
#